data_AF-A0A8R1I0K8-F1
#
_entry.id   AF-A0A8R1I0K8-F1
#
_cell.length_a   1.000
_cell.length_b   1.000
_cell.length_c   1.000
_cell.angle_alpha   90.00
_cell.angle_beta   90.00
_cell.angle_gamma   90.00
#
_symmetry.space_group_name_H-M   'P 1'
#
loop_
_entity.id
_entity.type
_entity.pdbx_description
1 polymer ?
#
loop_
_entity_poly.entity_id
_entity_poly.type
_entity_poly.pdbx_seq_one_letter_code
_entity_poly.pdbx_strand_id
1 'polypeptide(L)'
;MYPRCVNGWDAMFWNPEDDCPVVYVDGVCANEGKANAKAGWGFSFGRGKSGSRGGVVSGPQNAQRARLFGAIEALQWGINLLHDDKISIISKDDNLMTEVYNYDKRTTGNEDLWRKIDFLMKKIEASFERMFVDEQDEDDDYFKAVTGRAREAAGLTRSGPSGITQNSDVVEKVHISAKTIDDQNMRAEWTLNYGGNDPRNKSGIIHSELALQKADLTALQKVLENALAASTRKVSITTDSKYLLMVQNFRHRWKAIGWTTLNGAELLNKKMLVLVDDLIVKFEVQKPSESGSLHHLDAFSRKLDDVVDINGQYLPRLNKY
;
A
#
# COMPACT_ATOMS: atom_id res chain seq x y z
N MET A 1 17.13 -3.76 22.36
CA MET A 1 15.99 -4.49 22.95
C MET A 1 14.88 -4.26 21.94
N TYR A 2 14.53 -5.24 21.13
CA TYR A 2 13.58 -5.03 20.03
C TYR A 2 12.22 -4.58 20.56
N PRO A 3 11.47 -3.74 19.81
CA PRO A 3 10.21 -3.18 20.28
C PRO A 3 9.24 -4.32 20.60
N ARG A 4 9.07 -4.59 21.90
CA ARG A 4 8.03 -5.51 22.37
C ARG A 4 6.70 -4.84 22.10
N CYS A 5 5.84 -5.54 21.37
CA CYS A 5 4.44 -5.22 21.16
C CYS A 5 3.79 -4.78 22.48
N VAL A 6 3.58 -3.47 22.64
CA VAL A 6 2.70 -2.97 23.70
C VAL A 6 1.31 -2.93 23.09
N ASN A 7 0.48 -3.89 23.53
CA ASN A 7 -0.93 -4.06 23.15
C ASN A 7 -1.12 -4.67 21.77
N GLY A 8 -1.03 -6.00 21.71
CA GLY A 8 -1.22 -6.80 20.49
C GLY A 8 -2.25 -6.23 19.53
N TRP A 9 -1.92 -6.35 18.24
CA TRP A 9 -2.60 -5.77 17.07
C TRP A 9 -2.19 -4.30 16.81
N ASP A 10 -1.40 -4.09 15.73
CA ASP A 10 -0.97 -2.81 15.10
C ASP A 10 0.42 -2.20 15.39
N ALA A 11 1.24 -2.72 16.31
CA ALA A 11 2.52 -2.09 16.70
C ALA A 11 3.76 -2.33 15.78
N MET A 12 3.70 -3.18 14.75
CA MET A 12 4.89 -3.52 13.93
C MET A 12 5.09 -2.69 12.65
N PHE A 13 4.13 -1.83 12.29
CA PHE A 13 4.23 -0.94 11.12
C PHE A 13 4.85 0.41 11.46
N TRP A 14 5.18 0.59 12.72
CA TRP A 14 5.63 1.83 13.28
C TRP A 14 6.71 1.52 14.30
N ASN A 15 7.90 2.07 14.11
CA ASN A 15 8.96 2.01 15.09
C ASN A 15 8.62 3.07 16.16
N PRO A 16 8.21 2.67 17.38
CA PRO A 16 7.83 3.61 18.42
C PRO A 16 9.04 4.35 19.01
N GLU A 17 10.24 3.78 18.91
CA GLU A 17 11.48 4.41 19.40
C GLU A 17 11.89 5.57 18.49
N ASP A 18 11.76 5.35 17.18
CA ASP A 18 12.13 6.34 16.16
C ASP A 18 10.97 7.20 15.67
N ASP A 19 9.76 6.93 16.15
CA ASP A 19 8.49 7.47 15.68
C ASP A 19 8.42 7.55 14.14
N CYS A 20 8.55 6.41 13.46
CA CYS A 20 8.45 6.36 11.99
C CYS A 20 7.90 5.04 11.43
N PRO A 21 7.42 5.00 10.18
CA PRO A 21 6.94 3.77 9.56
C PRO A 21 8.02 2.72 9.33
N VAL A 22 7.65 1.45 9.52
CA VAL A 22 8.49 0.29 9.25
C VAL A 22 8.07 -0.36 7.93
N VAL A 23 9.06 -0.62 7.07
CA VAL A 23 8.87 -1.28 5.76
C VAL A 23 9.84 -2.43 5.60
N TYR A 24 9.33 -3.61 5.33
CA TYR A 24 10.12 -4.80 5.04
C TYR A 24 10.45 -4.87 3.56
N VAL A 25 11.71 -5.08 3.20
CA VAL A 25 12.16 -5.19 1.81
C VAL A 25 12.85 -6.52 1.56
N ASP A 26 12.59 -7.10 0.39
CA ASP A 26 13.26 -8.31 -0.08
C ASP A 26 13.40 -8.33 -1.60
N GLY A 27 14.30 -9.17 -2.08
CA GLY A 27 14.64 -9.31 -3.48
C GLY A 27 15.13 -10.72 -3.77
N VAL A 28 14.62 -11.31 -4.85
CA VAL A 28 14.96 -12.66 -5.27
C VAL A 28 15.31 -12.67 -6.75
N CYS A 29 16.14 -13.63 -7.15
CA CYS A 29 16.46 -13.85 -8.55
C CYS A 29 16.31 -15.32 -8.93
N ALA A 30 15.44 -15.61 -9.90
CA ALA A 30 15.39 -16.88 -10.59
C ALA A 30 16.66 -17.05 -11.42
N ASN A 31 17.22 -18.26 -11.45
CA ASN A 31 18.35 -18.61 -12.32
C ASN A 31 19.53 -17.62 -12.23
N GLU A 32 19.84 -17.15 -11.02
CA GLU A 32 20.91 -16.19 -10.81
C GLU A 32 22.25 -16.69 -11.39
N GLY A 33 22.98 -15.77 -12.03
CA GLY A 33 24.23 -16.08 -12.75
C GLY A 33 24.04 -16.74 -14.12
N LYS A 34 22.81 -17.00 -14.57
CA LYS A 34 22.52 -17.57 -15.90
C LYS A 34 21.95 -16.52 -16.86
N ALA A 35 22.05 -16.78 -18.16
CA ALA A 35 21.54 -15.89 -19.20
C ALA A 35 20.02 -15.64 -19.14
N ASN A 36 19.27 -16.56 -18.53
CA ASN A 36 17.82 -16.47 -18.33
C ASN A 36 17.42 -16.03 -16.90
N ALA A 37 18.34 -15.35 -16.19
CA ALA A 37 18.08 -14.82 -14.88
C ALA A 37 16.89 -13.83 -14.89
N LYS A 38 16.05 -13.89 -13.85
CA LYS A 38 14.91 -12.98 -13.66
C LYS A 38 14.81 -12.58 -12.20
N ALA A 39 15.01 -11.30 -11.93
CA ALA A 39 15.00 -10.73 -10.60
C ALA A 39 13.70 -9.97 -10.34
N GLY A 40 13.15 -10.16 -9.15
CA GLY A 40 11.95 -9.52 -8.67
C GLY A 40 12.19 -8.93 -7.29
N TRP A 41 11.69 -7.72 -7.08
CA TRP A 41 11.79 -6.99 -5.82
C TRP A 41 10.43 -6.93 -5.14
N GLY A 42 10.44 -6.72 -3.83
CA GLY A 42 9.25 -6.44 -3.05
C GLY A 42 9.56 -5.49 -1.89
N PHE A 43 8.54 -4.72 -1.50
CA PHE A 43 8.45 -4.17 -0.16
C PHE A 43 7.05 -4.41 0.42
N SER A 44 6.97 -4.58 1.73
CA SER A 44 5.72 -4.80 2.43
C SER A 44 5.70 -4.07 3.75
N PHE A 45 4.52 -3.59 4.14
CA PHE A 45 4.30 -3.12 5.49
C PHE A 45 4.16 -4.31 6.45
N GLY A 46 3.63 -5.44 5.97
CA GLY A 46 3.42 -6.64 6.78
C GLY A 46 2.13 -7.39 6.45
N ARG A 47 1.83 -8.44 7.22
CA ARG A 47 0.64 -9.28 6.99
C ARG A 47 -0.64 -8.45 7.12
N GLY A 48 -1.59 -8.62 6.20
CA GLY A 48 -2.89 -7.95 6.30
C GLY A 48 -2.93 -6.50 5.81
N LYS A 49 -1.80 -5.88 5.45
CA LYS A 49 -1.76 -4.45 5.10
C LYS A 49 -1.73 -4.18 3.60
N SER A 50 -2.49 -3.18 3.19
CA SER A 50 -2.52 -2.63 1.84
C SER A 50 -1.33 -1.72 1.57
N GLY A 51 -0.91 -1.63 0.30
CA GLY A 51 0.18 -0.73 -0.12
C GLY A 51 1.53 -1.41 -0.34
N SER A 52 1.70 -2.68 0.06
CA SER A 52 2.86 -3.50 -0.31
C SER A 52 2.99 -3.62 -1.83
N ARG A 53 4.22 -3.52 -2.35
CA ARG A 53 4.50 -3.55 -3.79
C ARG A 53 5.57 -4.57 -4.12
N GLY A 54 5.57 -4.99 -5.37
CA GLY A 54 6.67 -5.72 -5.95
C GLY A 54 6.68 -5.53 -7.45
N GLY A 55 7.80 -5.84 -8.07
CA GLY A 55 7.98 -5.64 -9.49
C GLY A 55 9.23 -6.32 -10.02
N VAL A 56 9.35 -6.32 -11.34
CA VAL A 56 10.54 -6.82 -12.03
C VAL A 56 11.69 -5.83 -11.88
N VAL A 57 12.91 -6.35 -11.80
CA VAL A 57 14.13 -5.54 -11.81
C VAL A 57 14.48 -5.19 -13.26
N SER A 58 14.81 -3.94 -13.53
CA SER A 58 15.41 -3.54 -14.81
C SER A 58 16.95 -3.56 -14.75
N GLY A 59 17.58 -3.87 -15.88
CA GLY A 59 19.04 -3.99 -15.98
C GLY A 59 19.53 -5.39 -15.58
N PRO A 60 20.75 -5.51 -14.98
CA PRO A 60 21.29 -6.79 -14.51
C PRO A 60 20.30 -7.55 -13.62
N GLN A 61 20.31 -8.88 -13.67
CA GLN A 61 19.34 -9.72 -12.94
C GLN A 61 20.07 -10.49 -11.83
N ASN A 62 19.99 -10.00 -10.60
CA ASN A 62 20.54 -10.66 -9.40
C ASN A 62 19.74 -10.26 -8.15
N ALA A 63 19.83 -11.06 -7.08
CA ALA A 63 19.05 -10.84 -5.86
C ALA A 63 19.43 -9.55 -5.14
N GLN A 64 20.72 -9.18 -5.14
CA GLN A 64 21.18 -7.96 -4.48
C GLN A 64 20.57 -6.71 -5.11
N ARG A 65 20.62 -6.61 -6.43
CA ARG A 65 19.98 -5.53 -7.19
C ARG A 65 18.49 -5.47 -6.92
N ALA A 66 17.80 -6.62 -6.82
CA ALA A 66 16.39 -6.66 -6.45
C ALA A 66 16.12 -6.04 -5.06
N ARG A 67 16.95 -6.34 -4.06
CA ARG A 67 16.82 -5.72 -2.72
C ARG A 67 17.03 -4.21 -2.76
N LEU A 68 18.00 -3.74 -3.55
CA LEU A 68 18.23 -2.31 -3.77
C LEU A 68 17.03 -1.63 -4.44
N PHE A 69 16.38 -2.30 -5.40
CA PHE A 69 15.12 -1.81 -5.96
C PHE A 69 14.02 -1.73 -4.90
N GLY A 70 13.86 -2.77 -4.07
CA GLY A 70 12.91 -2.77 -2.95
C GLY A 70 13.14 -1.59 -2.00
N ALA A 71 14.40 -1.33 -1.63
CA ALA A 71 14.80 -0.20 -0.79
C ALA A 71 14.51 1.16 -1.45
N ILE A 72 14.86 1.32 -2.74
CA ILE A 72 14.56 2.53 -3.51
C ILE A 72 13.07 2.82 -3.54
N GLU A 73 12.26 1.80 -3.79
CA GLU A 73 10.81 1.95 -3.88
C GLU A 73 10.19 2.24 -2.50
N ALA A 74 10.74 1.68 -1.42
CA ALA A 74 10.36 2.02 -0.05
C ALA A 74 10.72 3.47 0.30
N LEU A 75 11.93 3.95 -0.02
CA LEU A 75 12.34 5.34 0.17
C LEU A 75 11.46 6.31 -0.63
N GLN A 76 11.21 5.99 -1.90
CA GLN A 76 10.32 6.79 -2.75
C GLN A 76 8.88 6.78 -2.23
N TRP A 77 8.42 5.66 -1.67
CA TRP A 77 7.13 5.59 -1.02
C TRP A 77 7.08 6.52 0.19
N GLY A 78 8.09 6.50 1.07
CA GLY A 78 8.17 7.39 2.23
C GLY A 78 8.14 8.86 1.84
N ILE A 79 9.01 9.28 0.92
CA ILE A 79 9.10 10.67 0.44
C ILE A 79 7.79 11.16 -0.17
N ASN A 80 7.15 10.34 -1.01
CA ASN A 80 6.02 10.81 -1.82
C ASN A 80 4.66 10.66 -1.16
N LEU A 81 4.52 9.76 -0.17
CA LEU A 81 3.21 9.37 0.35
C LEU A 81 3.01 9.63 1.82
N LEU A 82 4.07 9.66 2.61
CA LEU A 82 3.92 9.98 4.01
C LEU A 82 3.97 11.48 4.27
N HIS A 83 4.74 12.22 3.47
CA HIS A 83 5.30 13.51 3.90
C HIS A 83 6.00 13.42 5.27
N ASP A 84 6.37 12.21 5.70
CA ASP A 84 7.14 11.97 6.90
C ASP A 84 8.61 12.22 6.58
N ASP A 85 9.31 12.80 7.53
CA ASP A 85 10.73 13.05 7.41
C ASP A 85 11.56 11.78 7.69
N LYS A 86 10.93 10.67 8.14
CA LYS A 86 11.61 9.46 8.58
C LYS A 86 10.96 8.13 8.16
N ILE A 87 11.78 7.10 7.90
CA ILE A 87 11.35 5.73 7.57
C ILE A 87 12.35 4.69 8.08
N SER A 88 11.87 3.55 8.58
CA SER A 88 12.67 2.38 8.92
C SER A 88 12.50 1.28 7.87
N ILE A 89 13.60 0.86 7.26
CA ILE A 89 13.64 -0.19 6.22
C ILE A 89 14.30 -1.44 6.80
N ILE A 90 13.54 -2.53 6.88
CA ILE A 90 13.99 -3.80 7.46
C ILE A 90 14.27 -4.83 6.36
N SER A 91 15.42 -5.49 6.41
CA SER A 91 15.72 -6.64 5.54
C SER A 91 16.26 -7.84 6.32
N LYS A 92 16.10 -9.04 5.75
CA LYS A 92 16.76 -10.27 6.20
C LYS A 92 18.20 -10.40 5.68
N ASP A 93 18.56 -9.60 4.69
CA ASP A 93 19.87 -9.65 4.05
C ASP A 93 20.86 -8.67 4.69
N ASP A 94 21.98 -9.22 5.17
CA ASP A 94 23.04 -8.47 5.85
C ASP A 94 23.80 -7.52 4.93
N ASN A 95 23.79 -7.79 3.62
CA ASN A 95 24.54 -7.00 2.66
C ASN A 95 23.84 -5.68 2.37
N LEU A 96 22.50 -5.63 2.30
CA LEU A 96 21.79 -4.36 2.11
C LEU A 96 22.21 -3.33 3.17
N MET A 97 22.14 -3.74 4.43
CA MET A 97 22.57 -2.97 5.59
C MET A 97 24.01 -2.49 5.49
N THR A 98 24.90 -3.44 5.25
CA THR A 98 26.34 -3.21 5.22
C THR A 98 26.72 -2.29 4.07
N GLU A 99 26.14 -2.47 2.89
CA GLU A 99 26.47 -1.72 1.67
C GLU A 99 25.88 -0.30 1.68
N VAL A 100 24.73 -0.09 2.34
CA VAL A 100 24.16 1.25 2.51
C VAL A 100 25.10 2.12 3.34
N TYR A 101 25.59 1.61 4.48
CA TYR A 101 26.41 2.38 5.42
C TYR A 101 27.92 2.28 5.18
N ASN A 102 28.39 1.35 4.35
CA ASN A 102 29.80 1.18 4.02
C ASN A 102 30.02 1.18 2.50
N TYR A 103 30.40 2.34 1.97
CA TYR A 103 30.63 2.56 0.54
C TYR A 103 31.63 1.58 -0.08
N ASP A 104 32.69 1.20 0.65
CA ASP A 104 33.73 0.28 0.17
C ASP A 104 33.23 -1.17 0.05
N LYS A 105 32.08 -1.48 0.65
CA LYS A 105 31.45 -2.80 0.59
C LYS A 105 30.41 -2.91 -0.51
N ARG A 106 30.04 -1.80 -1.16
CA ARG A 106 29.01 -1.79 -2.21
C ARG A 106 29.39 -2.72 -3.36
N THR A 107 28.46 -3.59 -3.71
CA THR A 107 28.58 -4.49 -4.85
C THR A 107 28.66 -3.70 -6.15
N THR A 108 29.57 -4.12 -7.04
CA THR A 108 29.77 -3.52 -8.36
C THR A 108 28.61 -3.86 -9.30
N GLY A 109 28.33 -2.97 -10.26
CA GLY A 109 27.23 -3.13 -11.22
C GLY A 109 25.86 -2.64 -10.71
N ASN A 110 25.84 -1.98 -9.55
CA ASN A 110 24.64 -1.37 -8.96
C ASN A 110 24.79 0.16 -8.76
N GLU A 111 25.77 0.79 -9.43
CA GLU A 111 26.12 2.20 -9.23
C GLU A 111 24.96 3.16 -9.54
N ASP A 112 24.09 2.79 -10.47
CA ASP A 112 22.87 3.53 -10.79
C ASP A 112 21.88 3.54 -9.62
N LEU A 113 21.71 2.40 -8.95
CA LEU A 113 20.84 2.27 -7.78
C LEU A 113 21.45 2.96 -6.57
N TRP A 114 22.77 2.83 -6.38
CA TRP A 114 23.48 3.50 -5.29
C TRP A 114 23.35 5.02 -5.36
N ARG A 115 23.55 5.61 -6.55
CA ARG A 115 23.31 7.04 -6.77
C ARG A 115 21.88 7.45 -6.41
N LYS A 116 20.90 6.59 -6.74
CA LYS A 116 19.48 6.84 -6.42
C LYS A 116 19.20 6.74 -4.92
N ILE A 117 19.74 5.74 -4.23
CA ILE A 117 19.64 5.59 -2.77
C ILE A 117 20.27 6.80 -2.07
N ASP A 118 21.51 7.15 -2.41
CA ASP A 118 22.21 8.30 -1.83
C ASP A 118 21.45 9.61 -2.07
N PHE A 119 20.79 9.76 -3.23
CA PHE A 119 19.95 10.91 -3.53
C PHE A 119 18.66 10.94 -2.70
N LEU A 120 18.00 9.80 -2.52
CA LEU A 120 16.75 9.70 -1.77
C LEU A 120 16.97 9.86 -0.27
N MET A 121 18.06 9.30 0.29
CA MET A 121 18.42 9.46 1.70
C MET A 121 18.78 10.90 2.09
N LYS A 122 19.01 11.80 1.12
CA LYS A 122 19.10 13.25 1.37
C LYS A 122 17.75 13.94 1.57
N LYS A 123 16.65 13.23 1.26
CA LYS A 123 15.28 13.75 1.26
C LYS A 123 14.40 13.14 2.35
N ILE A 124 14.83 12.04 2.95
CA ILE A 124 14.16 11.35 4.05
C ILE A 124 15.22 10.75 4.97
N GLU A 125 15.04 10.90 6.27
CA GLU A 125 15.82 10.21 7.30
C GLU A 125 15.47 8.72 7.26
N ALA A 126 16.36 7.91 6.70
CA ALA A 126 16.13 6.47 6.60
C ALA A 126 17.02 5.71 7.58
N SER A 127 16.40 4.92 8.48
CA SER A 127 17.11 3.83 9.14
C SER A 127 16.99 2.58 8.26
N PHE A 128 18.10 1.88 8.14
CA PHE A 128 18.11 0.53 7.62
C PHE A 128 18.36 -0.38 8.83
N GLU A 129 17.64 -1.49 8.95
CA GLU A 129 17.78 -2.43 10.06
C GLU A 129 17.74 -3.88 9.59
N ARG A 130 18.49 -4.74 10.30
CA ARG A 130 18.44 -6.19 10.11
C ARG A 130 17.37 -6.79 11.02
N MET A 131 16.55 -7.67 10.47
CA MET A 131 15.73 -8.55 11.30
C MET A 131 16.54 -9.78 11.75
N PHE A 132 16.67 -9.98 13.06
CA PHE A 132 17.15 -11.24 13.62
C PHE A 132 15.92 -12.12 13.83
N VAL A 133 15.69 -13.06 12.92
CA VAL A 133 14.59 -14.02 13.06
C VAL A 133 15.16 -15.23 13.78
N ASP A 134 14.64 -15.56 14.96
CA ASP A 134 14.86 -16.88 15.56
C ASP A 134 14.12 -17.90 14.67
N GLU A 135 14.77 -18.97 14.23
CA GLU A 135 14.24 -19.91 13.21
C GLU A 135 12.91 -20.60 13.59
N GLN A 136 12.39 -20.35 14.80
CA GLN A 136 11.15 -20.90 15.35
C GLN A 136 9.99 -19.90 15.45
N ASP A 137 10.16 -18.61 15.07
CA ASP A 137 9.17 -17.56 15.35
C ASP A 137 8.08 -17.36 14.26
N GLU A 138 6.87 -17.08 14.73
CA GLU A 138 5.67 -16.72 13.94
C GLU A 138 5.85 -15.42 13.11
N ASP A 139 6.92 -14.67 13.35
CA ASP A 139 7.30 -13.43 12.65
C ASP A 139 7.83 -13.63 11.21
N ASP A 140 8.02 -14.87 10.76
CA ASP A 140 8.33 -15.17 9.35
C ASP A 140 7.19 -14.76 8.39
N ASP A 141 5.97 -14.59 8.89
CA ASP A 141 4.80 -14.22 8.08
C ASP A 141 4.92 -12.85 7.39
N TYR A 142 5.66 -11.91 7.98
CA TYR A 142 5.91 -10.58 7.39
C TYR A 142 6.83 -10.67 6.17
N PHE A 143 7.91 -11.46 6.29
CA PHE A 143 8.83 -11.68 5.19
C PHE A 143 8.24 -12.59 4.10
N LYS A 144 7.43 -13.59 4.47
CA LYS A 144 6.69 -14.41 3.48
C LYS A 144 5.88 -13.55 2.51
N ALA A 145 5.26 -12.46 2.98
CA ALA A 145 4.49 -11.56 2.13
C ALA A 145 5.38 -10.80 1.12
N VAL A 146 6.52 -10.25 1.55
CA VAL A 146 7.42 -9.51 0.64
C VAL A 146 8.20 -10.46 -0.29
N THR A 147 8.70 -11.58 0.24
CA THR A 147 9.39 -12.62 -0.53
C THR A 147 8.43 -13.23 -1.56
N GLY A 148 7.16 -13.46 -1.21
CA GLY A 148 6.14 -13.95 -2.14
C GLY A 148 5.98 -13.05 -3.37
N ARG A 149 5.89 -11.74 -3.15
CA ARG A 149 5.78 -10.75 -4.26
C ARG A 149 7.04 -10.69 -5.12
N ALA A 150 8.21 -10.71 -4.48
CA ALA A 150 9.48 -10.75 -5.18
C ALA A 150 9.58 -12.00 -6.08
N ARG A 151 9.13 -13.17 -5.57
CA ARG A 151 9.11 -14.44 -6.32
C ARG A 151 8.11 -14.43 -7.48
N GLU A 152 6.94 -13.84 -7.29
CA GLU A 152 5.95 -13.65 -8.36
C GLU A 152 6.54 -12.83 -9.50
N ALA A 153 7.15 -11.69 -9.19
CA ALA A 153 7.80 -10.85 -10.19
C ALA A 153 9.01 -11.55 -10.87
N ALA A 154 9.75 -12.37 -10.13
CA ALA A 154 10.86 -13.16 -10.68
C ALA A 154 10.40 -14.37 -11.53
N GLY A 155 9.09 -14.65 -11.62
CA GLY A 155 8.55 -15.83 -12.30
C GLY A 155 8.90 -17.16 -11.61
N LEU A 156 9.19 -17.11 -10.29
CA LEU A 156 9.52 -18.27 -9.46
C LEU A 156 8.30 -18.98 -8.89
N THR A 157 7.11 -18.40 -9.04
CA THR A 157 5.84 -19.04 -8.74
C THR A 157 5.16 -19.41 -10.04
N ARG A 158 4.75 -20.68 -10.20
CA ARG A 158 3.67 -20.98 -11.16
C ARG A 158 2.48 -20.14 -10.73
N SER A 159 1.79 -19.50 -11.68
CA SER A 159 0.43 -19.03 -11.48
C SER A 159 -0.45 -20.25 -11.20
N GLY A 160 -0.35 -20.80 -10.00
CA GLY A 160 -1.42 -21.56 -9.38
C GLY A 160 -2.53 -20.56 -9.10
N PRO A 161 -3.80 -20.98 -9.18
CA PRO A 161 -4.88 -20.11 -8.78
C PRO A 161 -4.57 -19.67 -7.35
N SER A 162 -4.42 -18.36 -7.15
CA SER A 162 -4.41 -17.77 -5.83
C SER A 162 -5.61 -18.38 -5.14
N GLY A 163 -5.35 -19.20 -4.12
CA GLY A 163 -6.38 -19.80 -3.29
C GLY A 163 -7.07 -18.68 -2.53
N ILE A 164 -7.95 -17.96 -3.22
CA ILE A 164 -9.05 -17.24 -2.62
C ILE A 164 -9.85 -18.36 -1.99
N THR A 165 -9.74 -18.51 -0.68
CA THR A 165 -10.83 -19.10 0.10
C THR A 165 -12.07 -18.26 -0.25
N GLN A 166 -12.86 -18.76 -1.21
CA GLN A 166 -14.21 -18.27 -1.44
C GLN A 166 -15.00 -18.66 -0.19
N ASN A 167 -14.97 -17.77 0.80
CA ASN A 167 -16.06 -17.74 1.75
C ASN A 167 -17.21 -17.05 1.02
N SER A 168 -18.23 -17.85 0.71
CA SER A 168 -19.38 -17.55 -0.14
C SER A 168 -20.38 -16.62 0.54
N ASP A 169 -19.91 -15.51 1.07
CA ASP A 169 -20.75 -14.37 1.42
C ASP A 169 -20.80 -13.44 0.23
N VAL A 170 -21.98 -13.00 -0.16
CA VAL A 170 -22.17 -12.04 -1.25
C VAL A 170 -21.36 -10.78 -0.94
N VAL A 171 -20.23 -10.61 -1.65
CA VAL A 171 -19.36 -9.44 -1.53
C VAL A 171 -19.83 -8.41 -2.55
N GLU A 172 -20.33 -7.27 -2.05
CA GLU A 172 -20.58 -6.11 -2.89
C GLU A 172 -19.24 -5.56 -3.38
N LYS A 173 -19.03 -5.47 -4.69
CA LYS A 173 -17.78 -4.97 -5.28
C LYS A 173 -18.01 -3.60 -5.88
N VAL A 174 -17.12 -2.66 -5.58
CA VAL A 174 -17.18 -1.30 -6.11
C VAL A 174 -15.79 -0.78 -6.38
N HIS A 175 -15.62 -0.11 -7.52
CA HIS A 175 -14.45 0.68 -7.82
C HIS A 175 -14.73 2.16 -7.55
N ILE A 176 -13.85 2.82 -6.79
CA ILE A 176 -13.90 4.26 -6.58
C ILE A 176 -12.66 4.91 -7.18
N SER A 177 -12.82 6.12 -7.70
CA SER A 177 -11.69 6.87 -8.24
C SER A 177 -11.92 8.36 -8.05
N ALA A 178 -10.82 9.11 -8.04
CA ALA A 178 -10.84 10.56 -8.10
C ALA A 178 -9.84 11.08 -9.11
N LYS A 179 -10.20 12.16 -9.81
CA LYS A 179 -9.37 12.74 -10.85
C LYS A 179 -9.47 14.26 -10.84
N THR A 180 -8.34 14.95 -10.89
CA THR A 180 -8.32 16.39 -11.13
C THR A 180 -8.87 16.71 -12.52
N ILE A 181 -9.85 17.61 -12.58
CA ILE A 181 -10.43 18.12 -13.82
C ILE A 181 -9.67 19.37 -14.27
N ASP A 182 -9.38 20.27 -13.32
CA ASP A 182 -8.75 21.55 -13.56
C ASP A 182 -8.03 22.03 -12.28
N ASP A 183 -6.69 22.06 -12.32
CA ASP A 183 -5.86 22.51 -11.20
C ASP A 183 -6.03 24.02 -10.93
N GLN A 184 -6.29 24.83 -11.95
CA GLN A 184 -6.45 26.29 -11.80
C GLN A 184 -7.76 26.64 -11.08
N ASN A 185 -8.81 25.85 -11.34
CA ASN A 185 -10.12 26.03 -10.72
C ASN A 185 -10.34 25.14 -9.48
N MET A 186 -9.31 24.41 -9.04
CA MET A 186 -9.34 23.52 -7.89
C MET A 186 -10.52 22.52 -7.95
N ARG A 187 -10.64 21.82 -9.08
CA ARG A 187 -11.74 20.90 -9.37
C ARG A 187 -11.28 19.46 -9.47
N ALA A 188 -11.98 18.56 -8.79
CA ALA A 188 -11.80 17.13 -8.97
C ALA A 188 -13.14 16.41 -9.08
N GLU A 189 -13.19 15.37 -9.90
CA GLU A 189 -14.31 14.45 -10.01
C GLU A 189 -14.07 13.24 -9.12
N TRP A 190 -15.10 12.76 -8.42
CA TRP A 190 -15.13 11.44 -7.81
C TRP A 190 -16.10 10.53 -8.55
N THR A 191 -15.84 9.22 -8.60
CA THR A 191 -16.69 8.22 -9.26
C THR A 191 -16.85 6.97 -8.40
N LEU A 192 -18.04 6.37 -8.44
CA LEU A 192 -18.39 5.05 -7.91
C LEU A 192 -18.85 4.15 -9.07
N ASN A 193 -18.27 2.97 -9.19
CA ASN A 193 -18.60 2.01 -10.22
C ASN A 193 -18.79 0.60 -9.62
N TYR A 194 -20.03 0.16 -9.53
CA TYR A 194 -20.47 -1.17 -9.10
C TYR A 194 -20.57 -2.18 -10.27
N GLY A 195 -20.27 -1.74 -11.50
CA GLY A 195 -20.34 -2.54 -12.73
C GLY A 195 -21.63 -2.34 -13.54
N GLY A 196 -21.58 -2.59 -14.84
CA GLY A 196 -22.74 -2.50 -15.75
C GLY A 196 -23.54 -1.19 -15.64
N ASN A 197 -24.87 -1.31 -15.71
CA ASN A 197 -25.83 -0.21 -15.50
C ASN A 197 -26.38 -0.18 -14.07
N ASP A 198 -25.55 -0.52 -13.06
CA ASP A 198 -25.98 -0.51 -11.66
C ASP A 198 -26.45 0.91 -11.26
N PRO A 199 -27.67 1.06 -10.71
CA PRO A 199 -28.23 2.37 -10.36
C PRO A 199 -27.46 3.11 -9.25
N ARG A 200 -26.53 2.45 -8.56
CA ARG A 200 -25.63 3.05 -7.58
C ARG A 200 -24.38 3.69 -8.21
N ASN A 201 -24.13 3.45 -9.50
CA ASN A 201 -23.07 4.12 -10.24
C ASN A 201 -23.33 5.64 -10.22
N LYS A 202 -22.36 6.40 -9.69
CA LYS A 202 -22.51 7.84 -9.45
C LYS A 202 -21.17 8.53 -9.62
N SER A 203 -21.20 9.78 -10.04
CA SER A 203 -20.06 10.69 -9.98
C SER A 203 -20.49 12.06 -9.50
N GLY A 204 -19.51 12.89 -9.12
CA GLY A 204 -19.75 14.26 -8.72
C GLY A 204 -18.47 15.07 -8.74
N ILE A 205 -18.60 16.40 -8.78
CA ILE A 205 -17.48 17.33 -8.84
C ILE A 205 -17.35 18.06 -7.51
N ILE A 206 -16.13 18.16 -7.00
CA ILE A 206 -15.77 18.96 -5.84
C ILE A 206 -14.97 20.18 -6.31
N HIS A 207 -15.34 21.34 -5.77
CA HIS A 207 -14.68 22.62 -5.98
C HIS A 207 -14.13 23.10 -4.65
N SER A 208 -12.82 22.94 -4.42
CA SER A 208 -12.16 23.44 -3.21
C SER A 208 -10.65 23.30 -3.28
N GLU A 209 -9.94 24.00 -2.38
CA GLU A 209 -8.59 23.59 -2.00
C GLU A 209 -8.56 22.10 -1.62
N LEU A 210 -7.54 21.38 -2.10
CA LEU A 210 -7.40 19.92 -1.94
C LEU A 210 -8.54 19.10 -2.58
N ALA A 211 -9.12 19.57 -3.69
CA ALA A 211 -10.27 18.92 -4.34
C ALA A 211 -10.04 17.42 -4.62
N LEU A 212 -8.83 17.02 -5.03
CA LEU A 212 -8.52 15.62 -5.32
C LEU A 212 -8.67 14.73 -4.07
N GLN A 213 -8.04 15.13 -2.95
CA GLN A 213 -8.13 14.38 -1.69
C GLN A 213 -9.56 14.37 -1.14
N LYS A 214 -10.31 15.46 -1.31
CA LYS A 214 -11.72 15.49 -0.91
C LYS A 214 -12.59 14.63 -1.82
N ALA A 215 -12.30 14.56 -3.11
CA ALA A 215 -13.01 13.70 -4.05
C ALA A 215 -12.80 12.23 -3.68
N ASP A 216 -11.56 11.87 -3.37
CA ASP A 216 -11.19 10.56 -2.82
C ASP A 216 -11.99 10.21 -1.55
N LEU A 217 -11.95 11.08 -0.53
CA LEU A 217 -12.67 10.85 0.73
C LEU A 217 -14.19 10.81 0.53
N THR A 218 -14.71 11.62 -0.39
CA THR A 218 -16.15 11.63 -0.71
C THR A 218 -16.58 10.33 -1.38
N ALA A 219 -15.77 9.79 -2.29
CA ALA A 219 -16.06 8.52 -2.92
C ALA A 219 -16.11 7.39 -1.88
N LEU A 220 -15.12 7.33 -1.00
CA LEU A 220 -15.06 6.35 0.09
C LEU A 220 -16.24 6.52 1.06
N GLN A 221 -16.53 7.76 1.48
CA GLN A 221 -17.68 8.07 2.33
C GLN A 221 -18.98 7.54 1.72
N LYS A 222 -19.23 7.82 0.43
CA LYS A 222 -20.47 7.42 -0.25
C LYS A 222 -20.64 5.91 -0.34
N VAL A 223 -19.56 5.17 -0.56
CA VAL A 223 -19.61 3.70 -0.53
C VAL A 223 -19.97 3.19 0.86
N LEU A 224 -19.32 3.71 1.91
CA LEU A 224 -19.58 3.29 3.28
C LEU A 224 -21.02 3.62 3.70
N GLU A 225 -21.52 4.81 3.34
CA GLU A 225 -22.91 5.21 3.55
C GLU A 225 -23.89 4.25 2.85
N ASN A 226 -23.65 3.92 1.57
CA ASN A 226 -24.47 2.98 0.83
C ASN A 226 -24.47 1.59 1.48
N ALA A 227 -23.29 1.09 1.86
CA ALA A 227 -23.12 -0.23 2.46
C ALA A 227 -23.83 -0.32 3.83
N LEU A 228 -23.71 0.72 4.66
CA LEU A 228 -24.44 0.82 5.93
C LEU A 228 -25.96 0.90 5.72
N ALA A 229 -26.42 1.71 4.77
CA ALA A 229 -27.85 1.85 4.47
C ALA A 229 -28.46 0.55 3.92
N ALA A 230 -27.69 -0.20 3.13
CA ALA A 230 -28.09 -1.51 2.61
C ALA A 230 -27.91 -2.65 3.63
N SER A 231 -27.35 -2.38 4.82
CA SER A 231 -26.94 -3.40 5.80
C SER A 231 -26.05 -4.49 5.17
N THR A 232 -25.20 -4.08 4.23
CA THR A 232 -24.27 -4.97 3.52
C THR A 232 -23.28 -5.55 4.52
N ARG A 233 -23.18 -6.89 4.60
CA ARG A 233 -22.27 -7.56 5.54
C ARG A 233 -20.79 -7.45 5.15
N LYS A 234 -20.52 -7.31 3.85
CA LYS A 234 -19.16 -7.28 3.29
C LYS A 234 -19.13 -6.50 1.98
N VAL A 235 -18.25 -5.49 1.93
CA VAL A 235 -17.97 -4.68 0.74
C VAL A 235 -16.48 -4.79 0.38
N SER A 236 -16.19 -4.96 -0.91
CA SER A 236 -14.85 -4.90 -1.50
C SER A 236 -14.77 -3.63 -2.33
N ILE A 237 -14.00 -2.68 -1.82
CA ILE A 237 -13.74 -1.41 -2.50
C ILE A 237 -12.46 -1.60 -3.32
N THR A 238 -12.33 -1.00 -4.49
CA THR A 238 -11.07 -0.96 -5.23
C THR A 238 -10.81 0.45 -5.68
N THR A 239 -9.56 0.88 -5.71
CA THR A 239 -9.20 2.26 -6.07
C THR A 239 -7.74 2.34 -6.50
N ASP A 240 -7.38 3.41 -7.19
CA ASP A 240 -6.03 3.75 -7.60
C ASP A 240 -5.42 4.91 -6.76
N SER A 241 -6.20 5.47 -5.84
CA SER A 241 -5.77 6.57 -4.99
C SER A 241 -4.74 6.15 -3.95
N LYS A 242 -3.54 6.71 -4.08
CA LYS A 242 -2.49 6.56 -3.08
C LYS A 242 -2.84 7.27 -1.75
N TYR A 243 -3.68 8.30 -1.81
CA TYR A 243 -4.12 9.04 -0.61
C TYR A 243 -5.05 8.18 0.25
N LEU A 244 -6.04 7.52 -0.34
CA LEU A 244 -6.94 6.60 0.37
C LEU A 244 -6.21 5.36 0.93
N LEU A 245 -5.18 4.87 0.22
CA LEU A 245 -4.27 3.85 0.76
C LEU A 245 -3.56 4.30 2.04
N MET A 246 -3.09 5.56 2.07
CA MET A 246 -2.49 6.14 3.26
C MET A 246 -3.53 6.27 4.39
N VAL A 247 -4.74 6.75 4.11
CA VAL A 247 -5.82 6.85 5.11
C VAL A 247 -6.11 5.50 5.75
N GLN A 248 -6.22 4.44 4.94
CA GLN A 248 -6.45 3.08 5.43
C GLN A 248 -5.37 2.63 6.43
N ASN A 249 -4.11 2.92 6.13
CA ASN A 249 -2.97 2.46 6.92
C ASN A 249 -2.72 3.32 8.17
N PHE A 250 -2.98 4.63 8.12
CA PHE A 250 -2.54 5.56 9.16
C PHE A 250 -3.66 6.17 10.02
N ARG A 251 -4.95 5.98 9.67
CA ARG A 251 -6.06 6.58 10.43
C ARG A 251 -6.03 6.28 11.93
N HIS A 252 -5.65 5.06 12.33
CA HIS A 252 -5.58 4.67 13.75
C HIS A 252 -4.51 5.46 14.50
N ARG A 253 -3.32 5.63 13.89
CA ARG A 253 -2.24 6.44 14.45
C ARG A 253 -2.67 7.89 14.54
N TRP A 254 -3.14 8.48 13.44
CA TRP A 254 -3.59 9.86 13.43
C TRP A 254 -4.65 10.10 14.50
N LYS A 255 -5.62 9.19 14.65
CA LYS A 255 -6.61 9.24 15.73
C LYS A 255 -5.98 9.23 17.13
N ALA A 256 -5.00 8.35 17.37
CA ALA A 256 -4.30 8.24 18.65
C ALA A 256 -3.52 9.52 19.03
N ILE A 257 -3.00 10.26 18.03
CA ILE A 257 -2.28 11.52 18.24
C ILE A 257 -3.15 12.77 18.03
N GLY A 258 -4.48 12.64 17.97
CA GLY A 258 -5.39 13.80 17.88
C GLY A 258 -5.57 14.41 16.48
N TRP A 259 -5.28 13.62 15.44
CA TRP A 259 -5.34 13.95 14.01
C TRP A 259 -4.38 15.06 13.61
N THR A 260 -3.14 14.94 14.06
CA THR A 260 -2.04 15.85 13.74
C THR A 260 -0.95 15.18 12.90
N THR A 261 -0.10 15.98 12.27
CA THR A 261 1.19 15.55 11.71
C THR A 261 2.20 15.31 12.83
N LEU A 262 3.37 14.76 12.50
CA LEU A 262 4.49 14.56 13.44
C LEU A 262 4.93 15.88 14.11
N ASN A 263 4.88 16.98 13.36
CA ASN A 263 5.26 18.30 13.86
C ASN A 263 4.14 19.00 14.65
N GLY A 264 3.07 18.26 14.98
CA GLY A 264 1.93 18.76 15.76
C GLY A 264 0.95 19.64 14.99
N ALA A 265 1.13 19.82 13.68
CA ALA A 265 0.18 20.57 12.85
C ALA A 265 -1.09 19.75 12.61
N GLU A 266 -2.24 20.41 12.46
CA GLU A 266 -3.49 19.70 12.17
C GLU A 266 -3.46 19.05 10.78
N LEU A 267 -3.95 17.82 10.66
CA LEU A 267 -4.04 17.16 9.35
C LEU A 267 -5.02 17.89 8.43
N LEU A 268 -4.57 18.11 7.21
CA LEU A 268 -5.44 18.58 6.13
C LEU A 268 -6.63 17.62 5.95
N ASN A 269 -7.82 18.16 5.72
CA ASN A 269 -9.09 17.42 5.64
C ASN A 269 -9.48 16.63 6.91
N LYS A 270 -8.94 16.96 8.10
CA LYS A 270 -9.27 16.28 9.38
C LYS A 270 -10.75 15.98 9.58
N LYS A 271 -11.63 16.95 9.33
CA LYS A 271 -13.10 16.75 9.48
C LYS A 271 -13.62 15.56 8.65
N MET A 272 -13.16 15.43 7.40
CA MET A 272 -13.54 14.33 6.52
C MET A 272 -12.86 13.02 6.91
N LEU A 273 -11.60 13.08 7.35
CA LEU A 273 -10.87 11.90 7.84
C LEU A 273 -11.54 11.29 9.07
N VAL A 274 -11.94 12.12 10.04
CA VAL A 274 -12.71 11.70 11.23
C VAL A 274 -14.04 11.07 10.82
N LEU A 275 -14.77 11.72 9.91
CA LEU A 275 -16.06 11.20 9.44
C LEU A 275 -15.91 9.83 8.75
N VAL A 276 -14.91 9.66 7.88
CA VAL A 276 -14.64 8.40 7.19
C VAL A 276 -14.22 7.32 8.18
N ASP A 277 -13.37 7.63 9.16
CA ASP A 277 -12.99 6.68 10.21
C ASP A 277 -14.20 6.22 11.05
N ASP A 278 -15.08 7.14 11.44
CA ASP A 278 -16.32 6.82 12.15
C ASP A 278 -17.23 5.90 11.33
N LEU A 279 -17.32 6.10 10.01
CA LEU A 279 -18.09 5.23 9.10
C LEU A 279 -17.46 3.84 8.97
N ILE A 280 -16.13 3.76 8.88
CA ILE A 280 -15.40 2.48 8.86
C ILE A 280 -15.66 1.71 10.15
N VAL A 281 -15.49 2.36 11.31
CA VAL A 281 -15.74 1.72 12.62
C VAL A 281 -17.19 1.27 12.75
N LYS A 282 -18.17 2.09 12.34
CA LYS A 282 -19.58 1.69 12.34
C LYS A 282 -19.83 0.45 11.49
N PHE A 283 -19.23 0.37 10.32
CA PHE A 283 -19.35 -0.79 9.42
C PHE A 283 -18.69 -2.04 10.02
N GLU A 284 -17.55 -1.88 10.70
CA GLU A 284 -16.85 -2.96 11.41
C GLU A 284 -17.65 -3.50 12.61
N VAL A 285 -18.33 -2.61 13.36
CA VAL A 285 -19.07 -2.92 14.60
C VAL A 285 -20.45 -3.56 14.37
N GLN A 286 -21.09 -3.42 13.20
CA GLN A 286 -22.38 -4.06 12.88
C GLN A 286 -22.35 -5.62 12.85
N LYS A 287 -21.33 -6.28 13.41
CA LYS A 287 -21.14 -7.75 13.39
C LYS A 287 -21.34 -8.39 14.78
N PRO A 288 -22.19 -9.44 14.92
CA PRO A 288 -22.02 -10.49 15.93
C PRO A 288 -21.00 -11.54 15.43
N SER A 289 -20.19 -12.03 16.35
CA SER A 289 -19.04 -12.94 16.18
C SER A 289 -19.37 -14.30 15.54
N GLU A 290 -18.51 -14.77 14.65
CA GLU A 290 -17.85 -16.08 14.72
C GLU A 290 -16.65 -16.11 13.75
N SER A 291 -15.46 -16.44 14.28
CA SER A 291 -14.19 -16.67 13.56
C SER A 291 -13.91 -15.74 12.37
N GLY A 292 -13.65 -14.45 12.65
CA GLY A 292 -13.34 -13.47 11.63
C GLY A 292 -11.94 -12.92 11.81
N SER A 293 -10.91 -13.72 11.48
CA SER A 293 -9.61 -13.16 11.10
C SER A 293 -9.85 -11.96 10.20
N LEU A 294 -9.03 -10.91 10.35
CA LEU A 294 -8.96 -9.75 9.48
C LEU A 294 -8.75 -10.22 8.03
N HIS A 295 -9.83 -10.63 7.36
CA HIS A 295 -9.88 -10.75 5.93
C HIS A 295 -10.00 -9.32 5.47
N HIS A 296 -8.81 -8.73 5.32
CA HIS A 296 -8.46 -7.60 4.48
C HIS A 296 -9.66 -6.73 4.11
N LEU A 297 -9.57 -5.46 4.51
CA LEU A 297 -9.86 -4.42 3.53
C LEU A 297 -8.97 -4.69 2.31
N ASP A 298 -9.43 -5.57 1.41
CA ASP A 298 -9.02 -5.66 0.01
C ASP A 298 -9.59 -4.42 -0.69
N ALA A 299 -9.35 -3.25 -0.10
CA ALA A 299 -9.78 -1.95 -0.61
C ALA A 299 -8.94 -1.54 -1.83
N PHE A 300 -7.85 -2.25 -2.10
CA PHE A 300 -6.85 -1.90 -3.09
C PHE A 300 -6.06 -3.12 -3.57
N SER A 301 -6.71 -4.06 -4.26
CA SER A 301 -5.96 -4.94 -5.16
C SER A 301 -5.75 -4.19 -6.48
N ARG A 302 -4.48 -4.04 -6.87
CA ARG A 302 -4.12 -3.54 -8.19
C ARG A 302 -4.32 -4.72 -9.15
N LYS A 303 -5.37 -4.70 -9.97
CA LYS A 303 -5.20 -5.24 -11.32
C LYS A 303 -4.48 -4.14 -12.10
N LEU A 304 -3.17 -4.30 -12.26
CA LEU A 304 -2.56 -3.73 -13.45
C LEU A 304 -3.21 -4.44 -14.64
N ASP A 305 -3.58 -3.63 -15.62
CA ASP A 305 -4.07 -3.98 -16.93
C ASP A 305 -5.58 -4.22 -17.04
N ASP A 306 -6.14 -3.45 -17.99
CA ASP A 306 -7.48 -3.53 -18.59
C ASP A 306 -8.62 -2.75 -17.90
N VAL A 307 -8.77 -1.48 -18.29
CA VAL A 307 -10.10 -0.82 -18.35
C VAL A 307 -10.89 -1.53 -19.43
N VAL A 308 -11.51 -2.64 -19.05
CA VAL A 308 -12.40 -3.41 -19.90
C VAL A 308 -13.56 -3.88 -19.01
N ASP A 309 -14.80 -3.64 -19.44
CA ASP A 309 -15.97 -4.19 -18.78
C ASP A 309 -15.87 -5.73 -18.71
N ILE A 310 -16.61 -6.37 -17.80
CA ILE A 310 -16.64 -7.83 -17.58
C ILE A 310 -17.01 -8.66 -18.83
N ASN A 311 -17.35 -7.99 -19.95
CA ASN A 311 -17.65 -8.57 -21.24
C ASN A 311 -16.63 -8.24 -22.36
N GLY A 312 -15.47 -7.64 -22.05
CA GLY A 312 -14.44 -7.44 -23.06
C GLY A 312 -14.64 -6.21 -23.97
N GLN A 313 -15.55 -5.27 -23.66
CA GLN A 313 -15.79 -4.09 -24.50
C GLN A 313 -15.21 -2.80 -23.92
N TYR A 314 -14.60 -2.00 -24.80
CA TYR A 314 -14.16 -0.63 -24.51
C TYR A 314 -15.37 0.28 -24.26
N LEU A 315 -15.36 1.03 -23.16
CA LEU A 315 -16.36 2.08 -22.91
C LEU A 315 -16.20 3.21 -23.95
N PRO A 316 -17.28 3.67 -24.60
CA PRO A 316 -17.20 4.83 -25.49
C PRO A 316 -16.82 6.07 -24.67
N ARG A 317 -15.92 6.89 -25.21
CA ARG A 317 -15.65 8.25 -24.70
C ARG A 317 -16.99 8.99 -24.61
N LEU A 318 -17.44 9.33 -23.40
CA LEU A 318 -18.60 10.20 -23.23
C LEU A 318 -18.27 11.53 -23.91
N ASN A 319 -19.07 11.83 -24.95
CA ASN A 319 -18.92 13.01 -25.76
C ASN A 319 -19.06 14.27 -24.91
N LYS A 320 -18.18 15.23 -25.20
CA LYS A 320 -18.26 16.62 -24.76
C LYS A 320 -19.61 17.21 -25.18
N TYR A 321 -20.26 17.92 -24.25
CA TYR A 321 -20.98 19.14 -24.59
C TYR A 321 -20.12 20.32 -24.15
#